data_AF-A0A4Q8UTU0-F1
#
_entry.id   AF-A0A4Q8UTU0-F1
#
_cell.length_a   1.000
_cell.length_b   1.000
_cell.length_c   1.000
_cell.angle_alpha   90.00
_cell.angle_beta   90.00
_cell.angle_gamma   90.00
#
_symmetry.space_group_name_H-M   'P 1'
#
loop_
_entity.id
_entity.type
_entity.pdbx_description
1 polymer ?
#
loop_
_entity_poly.entity_id
_entity_poly.type
_entity_poly.pdbx_seq_one_letter_code
_entity_poly.pdbx_strand_id
1 'polypeptide(L)'
;MMKPTYPLLCVHSTHDRMVPVRSARSTARHHGAEARELAGIGHDMMLDHGWEQPWTAISDWLKALRVEVISNEEKATWLRAKTSSSRPPGE
;
A
#
# COMPACT_ATOMS: atom_id res chain seq x y z
N MET A 1 -9.16 5.57 -15.37
CA MET A 1 -8.10 5.16 -14.41
C MET A 1 -8.71 4.08 -13.54
N MET A 2 -8.21 2.84 -13.61
CA MET A 2 -8.74 1.75 -12.79
C MET A 2 -8.14 1.83 -11.40
N LYS A 3 -8.99 1.84 -10.38
CA LYS A 3 -8.56 1.65 -8.99
C LYS A 3 -8.29 0.16 -8.79
N PRO A 4 -7.14 -0.24 -8.23
CA PRO A 4 -6.82 -1.64 -8.07
C PRO A 4 -7.77 -2.26 -7.03
N THR A 5 -8.17 -3.52 -7.25
CA THR A 5 -9.04 -4.28 -6.34
C THR A 5 -8.31 -4.75 -5.08
N TYR A 6 -6.99 -4.56 -5.04
CA TYR A 6 -6.09 -4.86 -3.94
C TYR A 6 -5.19 -3.64 -3.67
N PRO A 7 -4.68 -3.48 -2.44
CA PRO A 7 -3.68 -2.46 -2.15
C PRO A 7 -2.45 -2.65 -3.02
N LEU A 8 -1.99 -1.57 -3.67
CA LEU A 8 -0.85 -1.60 -4.58
C LEU A 8 0.08 -0.41 -4.30
N LEU A 9 1.35 -0.74 -4.05
CA LEU A 9 2.44 0.21 -3.90
C LEU A 9 3.38 0.11 -5.09
N CYS A 10 3.76 1.26 -5.66
CA CYS A 10 4.82 1.39 -6.64
C CYS A 10 5.99 2.15 -6.00
N VAL A 11 7.14 1.49 -5.85
CA VAL A 11 8.38 2.13 -5.38
C VAL A 11 9.30 2.30 -6.57
N HIS A 12 9.85 3.50 -6.77
CA HIS A 12 10.78 3.79 -7.84
C HIS A 12 11.82 4.83 -7.42
N SER A 13 12.93 4.94 -8.16
CA SER A 13 14.01 5.89 -7.86
C SER A 13 14.21 6.87 -9.00
N THR A 14 14.58 8.11 -8.63
CA THR A 14 15.01 9.15 -9.57
C THR A 14 16.38 8.88 -10.19
N HIS A 15 17.18 8.01 -9.56
CA HIS A 15 18.54 7.66 -9.99
C HIS A 15 18.59 6.28 -10.70
N ASP A 16 17.44 5.64 -10.91
CA ASP A 16 17.35 4.46 -11.76
C ASP A 16 17.68 4.83 -13.22
N ARG A 17 18.78 4.27 -13.73
CA ARG A 17 19.25 4.47 -15.10
C ARG A 17 18.71 3.43 -16.09
N MET A 18 18.13 2.34 -15.60
CA MET A 18 17.54 1.27 -16.40
C MET A 18 16.09 1.57 -16.73
N VAL A 19 15.32 2.03 -15.74
CA VAL A 19 13.91 2.40 -15.89
C VAL A 19 13.75 3.91 -15.71
N PRO A 20 13.40 4.67 -16.77
CA PRO A 20 13.20 6.11 -16.66
C PRO A 20 12.12 6.47 -15.63
N VAL A 21 12.38 7.45 -14.76
CA VAL A 21 11.44 7.91 -13.72
C VAL A 21 10.06 8.28 -14.27
N ARG A 22 10.00 8.84 -15.49
CA ARG A 22 8.73 9.16 -16.17
C ARG A 22 7.88 7.92 -16.44
N SER A 23 8.52 6.80 -16.81
CA SER A 23 7.85 5.54 -17.07
C SER A 23 7.32 4.95 -15.77
N ALA A 24 8.11 4.95 -14.70
CA ALA A 24 7.67 4.50 -13.38
C ALA A 24 6.47 5.30 -12.85
N ARG A 25 6.53 6.64 -12.93
CA ARG A 25 5.40 7.52 -12.57
C ARG A 25 4.16 7.24 -13.43
N SER A 26 4.34 6.98 -14.73
CA SER A 26 3.24 6.62 -15.62
C SER A 26 2.60 5.28 -15.23
N THR A 27 3.41 4.28 -14.89
CA THR A 27 2.95 2.98 -14.40
C THR A 27 2.11 3.14 -13.12
N ALA A 28 2.60 3.89 -12.13
CA ALA A 28 1.86 4.14 -10.90
C ALA A 28 0.49 4.79 -11.16
N ARG A 29 0.44 5.80 -12.04
CA ARG A 29 -0.81 6.45 -12.44
C ARG A 29 -1.75 5.51 -13.20
N HIS A 30 -1.22 4.70 -14.11
CA HIS A 30 -2.00 3.76 -14.90
C HIS A 30 -2.75 2.77 -13.98
N HIS A 31 -2.07 2.27 -12.95
CA HIS A 31 -2.63 1.32 -11.99
C HIS A 31 -3.35 1.96 -10.80
N GLY A 32 -3.40 3.29 -10.70
CA GLY A 32 -3.96 3.97 -9.53
C GLY A 32 -3.28 3.59 -8.21
N ALA A 33 -1.98 3.27 -8.27
CA ALA A 33 -1.19 2.81 -7.13
C ALA A 33 -0.73 3.99 -6.26
N GLU A 34 -0.51 3.74 -4.96
CA GLU A 34 0.34 4.62 -4.15
C GLU A 34 1.76 4.60 -4.73
N ALA A 35 2.37 5.77 -4.88
CA ALA A 35 3.73 5.89 -5.42
C ALA A 35 4.69 6.42 -4.35
N ARG A 36 5.83 5.75 -4.20
CA ARG A 36 6.97 6.22 -3.40
C ARG A 36 8.17 6.44 -4.31
N GLU A 37 8.59 7.69 -4.39
CA GLU A 37 9.77 8.10 -5.14
C GLU A 37 10.97 8.24 -4.20
N LEU A 38 12.05 7.56 -4.53
CA LEU A 38 13.32 7.57 -3.79
C LEU A 38 14.39 8.34 -4.59
N ALA A 39 15.46 8.74 -3.90
CA ALA A 39 16.62 9.39 -4.49
C ALA A 39 17.92 8.75 -4.03
N GLY A 40 18.98 8.87 -4.84
CA GLY A 40 20.31 8.36 -4.52
C GLY A 40 20.48 6.85 -4.61
N ILE A 41 19.48 6.11 -5.12
CA ILE A 41 19.52 4.64 -5.29
C ILE A 41 19.36 4.29 -6.77
N GLY A 42 20.17 3.35 -7.25
CA GLY A 42 20.13 2.83 -8.61
C GLY A 42 18.97 1.86 -8.86
N HIS A 43 19.11 1.03 -9.89
CA HIS A 43 18.07 0.09 -10.30
C HIS A 43 17.91 -1.06 -9.31
N ASP A 44 19.02 -1.66 -8.88
CA ASP A 44 19.04 -2.81 -7.99
C ASP A 44 18.91 -2.37 -6.52
N MET A 45 17.77 -1.77 -6.18
CA MET A 45 17.61 -1.00 -4.94
C MET A 45 17.96 -1.74 -3.65
N MET A 46 17.75 -3.06 -3.62
CA MET A 46 18.04 -3.90 -2.45
C MET A 46 19.50 -4.41 -2.40
N LEU A 47 20.29 -4.10 -3.42
CA LEU A 47 21.71 -4.43 -3.54
C LEU A 47 22.61 -3.19 -3.55
N ASP A 48 22.01 -2.00 -3.72
CA ASP A 48 22.72 -0.72 -3.76
C ASP A 48 22.99 -0.16 -2.35
N HIS A 49 23.89 0.82 -2.27
CA HIS A 49 24.10 1.60 -1.07
C HIS A 49 22.81 2.34 -0.67
N GLY A 50 22.40 2.22 0.59
CA GLY A 50 21.15 2.81 1.09
C GLY A 50 19.90 1.96 0.87
N TRP A 51 20.06 0.65 0.60
CA TRP A 51 18.98 -0.34 0.47
C TRP A 51 17.97 -0.33 1.61
N GLU A 52 18.32 0.20 2.78
CA GLU A 52 17.41 0.35 3.92
C GLU A 52 16.24 1.28 3.59
N GLN A 53 16.40 2.25 2.68
CA GLN A 53 15.34 3.18 2.27
C GLN A 53 14.16 2.47 1.58
N PRO A 54 14.35 1.72 0.48
CA PRO A 54 13.26 0.98 -0.16
C PRO A 54 12.71 -0.11 0.77
N TRP A 55 13.56 -0.75 1.59
CA TRP A 55 13.11 -1.71 2.59
C TRP A 55 12.15 -1.07 3.60
N THR A 56 12.51 0.10 4.13
CA THR A 56 11.70 0.84 5.10
C THR A 56 10.38 1.28 4.48
N ALA A 57 10.42 1.82 3.25
CA ALA A 57 9.21 2.23 2.53
C ALA A 57 8.21 1.08 2.34
N ILE A 58 8.68 -0.11 1.98
CA ILE A 58 7.84 -1.31 1.80
C ILE A 58 7.37 -1.84 3.16
N SER A 59 8.27 -1.96 4.14
CA SER A 59 7.95 -2.50 5.47
C SER A 59 6.89 -1.67 6.19
N ASP A 60 7.05 -0.35 6.17
CA ASP A 60 6.12 0.57 6.84
C ASP A 60 4.76 0.60 6.15
N TRP A 61 4.74 0.52 4.81
CA TRP A 61 3.49 0.38 4.07
C TRP A 61 2.75 -0.91 4.42
N LEU A 62 3.44 -2.04 4.48
CA LEU A 62 2.85 -3.33 4.87
C LEU A 62 2.31 -3.32 6.30
N LYS A 63 3.04 -2.70 7.25
CA LYS A 63 2.57 -2.54 8.63
C LYS A 63 1.31 -1.68 8.69
N ALA A 64 1.28 -0.56 7.95
CA ALA A 64 0.11 0.32 7.90
C ALA A 64 -1.13 -0.41 7.36
N LEU A 65 -0.98 -1.16 6.25
CA LEU A 65 -2.06 -1.97 5.70
C LEU A 65 -2.59 -3.01 6.70
N ARG A 66 -1.69 -3.67 7.43
CA ARG A 66 -2.10 -4.67 8.44
C ARG A 66 -2.93 -4.03 9.54
N VAL A 67 -2.54 -2.85 10.03
CA VAL A 67 -3.30 -2.11 11.04
C VAL A 67 -4.68 -1.75 10.52
N GLU A 68 -4.77 -1.23 9.29
CA GLU A 68 -6.05 -0.88 8.66
C GLU A 68 -6.99 -2.10 8.53
N VAL A 69 -6.46 -3.25 8.11
CA VAL A 69 -7.24 -4.50 7.99
C VAL A 69 -7.79 -4.94 9.34
N ILE A 70 -6.96 -4.96 10.39
CA ILE A 70 -7.40 -5.36 11.74
C ILE A 70 -8.51 -4.42 12.23
N SER A 71 -8.30 -3.10 12.12
CA SER A 71 -9.30 -2.11 12.53
C SER A 71 -10.63 -2.26 11.77
N ASN A 72 -10.58 -2.61 10.48
CA ASN A 72 -11.77 -2.84 9.68
C ASN A 72 -12.52 -4.11 10.10
N GLU A 73 -11.81 -5.19 10.42
CA GLU A 73 -12.39 -6.44 10.92
C GLU A 73 -13.05 -6.26 12.30
N GLU A 74 -12.39 -5.55 13.21
CA GLU A 74 -12.93 -5.21 14.54
C GLU A 74 -14.22 -4.39 14.41
N LYS A 75 -14.21 -3.37 13.55
CA LYS A 75 -15.39 -2.54 13.27
C LYS A 75 -16.53 -3.36 12.67
N ALA A 76 -16.24 -4.23 11.71
CA ALA A 76 -17.23 -5.11 11.09
C ALA A 76 -17.86 -6.06 12.12
N THR A 77 -17.04 -6.61 13.02
CA THR A 77 -17.50 -7.51 14.10
C THR A 77 -18.45 -6.78 15.05
N TRP A 78 -18.08 -5.57 15.48
CA TRP A 78 -18.92 -4.76 16.36
C TRP A 78 -20.26 -4.38 15.72
N LEU A 79 -20.26 -4.00 14.44
CA LEU A 79 -21.49 -3.68 13.70
C LEU A 79 -22.44 -4.89 13.64
N ARG A 80 -21.92 -6.10 13.37
CA ARG A 80 -22.71 -7.34 13.35
C ARG A 80 -23.32 -7.67 14.71
N ALA A 81 -22.55 -7.48 15.79
CA ALA A 81 -23.04 -7.69 17.15
C ALA A 81 -24.19 -6.73 17.51
N LYS A 82 -24.08 -5.47 17.11
CA LYS A 82 -25.14 -4.46 17.33
C LYS A 82 -26.43 -4.74 16.56
N THR A 83 -26.32 -5.17 15.30
CA THR A 83 -27.51 -5.52 14.49
C THR A 83 -28.20 -6.79 14.99
N SER A 84 -27.45 -7.73 15.57
CA SER A 84 -28.02 -8.94 16.19
C SER A 84 -28.73 -8.64 17.51
N SER A 85 -28.17 -7.74 18.33
CA SER A 85 -28.72 -7.32 19.62
C SER A 85 -29.96 -6.41 19.52
N SER A 86 -30.29 -5.90 18.34
CA SER A 86 -31.42 -4.97 18.12
C SER A 86 -32.67 -5.64 17.56
N ARG A 87 -32.70 -6.97 17.43
CA ARG A 87 -33.92 -7.72 17.07
C ARG A 87 -34.83 -7.82 18.31
N PRO A 88 -36.05 -7.27 18.31
CA PRO A 88 -36.97 -7.42 19.43
C PRO A 88 -37.34 -8.90 19.64
N PRO A 89 -37.59 -9.34 20.89
CA PRO A 89 -38.01 -10.71 21.15
C PRO A 89 -39.48 -10.89 20.73
N GLY A 90 -39.71 -11.75 19.73
CA GLY A 90 -41.03 -12.29 19.38
C GLY A 90 -41.92 -11.38 18.53
N GLU A 91 -42.08 -11.72 17.26
CA GLU A 91 -43.36 -11.63 16.54
C GLU A 91 -43.90 -13.05 16.36
#